data_AF-A0AAN7SZ96-F1
#
_entry.id   AF-A0AAN7SZ96-F1
#
_cell.length_a   1.000
_cell.length_b   1.000
_cell.length_c   1.000
_cell.angle_alpha   90.00
_cell.angle_beta   90.00
_cell.angle_gamma   90.00
#
_symmetry.space_group_name_H-M   'P 1'
#
loop_
_entity.id
_entity.type
_entity.pdbx_description
1 polymer ?
#
loop_
_entity_poly.entity_id
_entity_poly.type
_entity_poly.pdbx_seq_one_letter_code
_entity_poly.pdbx_strand_id
1 'polypeptide(L)'
;MLYVLAGVLSIALIAVGSYASDLTSPFAFYSTQHLELPSLPPTVAHNDIHHLFSAAVSSCPTTQYAVIFQPGVSSSDYDHEENLLTPFLASPESQTTTNLRILNATGQVDVVGVVNTILMDCLHHGIKKVETLDTGELVVAPLSATTVRESVIYAAMPPLEDGLRKRERQMTLRRHERYVQKLVEDYFGSEDYTLVYVTKAAEEETSIWNEHEVGLGAEVPLVQND
;
A
#
# COMPACT_ATOMS: atom_id res chain seq x y z
N MET A 1 51.49 -22.82 -42.31
CA MET A 1 51.19 -22.38 -40.93
C MET A 1 49.77 -21.82 -40.94
N LEU A 2 48.78 -22.61 -40.51
CA LEU A 2 47.37 -22.20 -40.46
C LEU A 2 47.12 -21.56 -39.08
N TYR A 3 46.70 -20.29 -39.04
CA TYR A 3 46.27 -19.64 -37.82
C TYR A 3 44.82 -20.01 -37.52
N VAL A 4 44.61 -20.59 -36.34
CA VAL A 4 43.31 -20.88 -35.76
C VAL A 4 42.66 -19.56 -35.34
N LEU A 5 41.61 -19.13 -36.04
CA LEU A 5 40.75 -18.02 -35.61
C LEU A 5 39.65 -18.59 -34.71
N ALA A 6 39.96 -18.70 -33.42
CA ALA A 6 38.96 -18.85 -32.37
C ALA A 6 38.43 -17.46 -32.02
N GLY A 7 37.36 -17.03 -32.70
CA GLY A 7 36.64 -15.80 -32.37
C GLY A 7 35.75 -16.02 -31.15
N VAL A 8 36.14 -15.43 -30.03
CA VAL A 8 35.37 -15.42 -28.77
C VAL A 8 34.11 -14.56 -28.97
N LEU A 9 32.94 -15.21 -28.96
CA LEU A 9 31.65 -14.53 -28.94
C LEU A 9 31.38 -14.08 -27.49
N SER A 10 31.84 -12.88 -27.14
CA SER A 10 31.52 -12.26 -25.85
C SER A 10 30.04 -11.89 -25.81
N ILE A 11 29.27 -12.65 -25.04
CA ILE A 11 27.86 -12.36 -24.75
C ILE A 11 27.81 -11.04 -23.98
N ALA A 12 27.37 -9.97 -24.65
CA ALA A 12 27.02 -8.71 -24.02
C ALA A 12 25.73 -8.90 -23.20
N LEU A 13 25.88 -9.46 -21.99
CA LEU A 13 24.87 -9.38 -20.93
C LEU A 13 24.90 -7.93 -20.42
N ILE A 14 24.29 -7.04 -21.19
CA ILE A 14 24.04 -5.65 -20.78
C ILE A 14 23.03 -5.71 -19.62
N ALA A 15 23.37 -5.02 -18.53
CA ALA A 15 22.64 -4.96 -17.28
C ALA A 15 21.16 -4.57 -17.48
N VAL A 16 20.26 -5.54 -17.48
CA VAL A 16 18.80 -5.33 -17.42
C VAL A 16 18.30 -5.37 -15.96
N GLY A 17 19.20 -5.57 -14.99
CA GLY A 17 18.85 -5.87 -13.60
C GLY A 17 18.47 -4.69 -12.72
N SER A 18 18.70 -3.44 -13.13
CA SER A 18 18.44 -2.27 -12.25
C SER A 18 17.08 -1.60 -12.48
N TYR A 19 16.38 -1.92 -13.58
CA TYR A 19 15.08 -1.27 -13.90
C TYR A 19 13.87 -2.01 -13.31
N ALA A 20 14.02 -3.27 -12.91
CA ALA A 20 12.91 -4.05 -12.39
C ALA A 20 12.47 -3.60 -10.98
N SER A 21 13.41 -3.12 -10.16
CA SER A 21 13.14 -2.68 -8.79
C SER A 21 12.30 -1.40 -8.75
N ASP A 22 12.55 -0.47 -9.67
CA ASP A 22 11.86 0.82 -9.74
C ASP A 22 10.40 0.70 -10.21
N LEU A 23 10.05 -0.41 -10.89
CA LEU A 23 8.70 -0.73 -11.34
C LEU A 23 7.90 -1.58 -10.34
N THR A 24 8.51 -1.93 -9.21
CA THR A 24 7.83 -2.65 -8.13
C THR A 24 7.53 -1.70 -6.98
N SER A 25 6.41 -1.94 -6.31
CA SER A 25 5.95 -1.13 -5.21
C SER A 25 5.73 -2.00 -3.98
N PRO A 26 6.14 -1.58 -2.79
CA PRO A 26 5.88 -2.36 -1.61
C PRO A 26 4.40 -2.44 -1.20
N PHE A 27 4.09 -3.47 -0.42
CA PHE A 27 2.79 -3.67 0.21
C PHE A 27 3.01 -4.17 1.63
N ALA A 28 2.18 -3.71 2.57
CA ALA A 28 2.18 -4.23 3.93
C ALA A 28 0.77 -4.46 4.46
N PHE A 29 0.63 -5.49 5.29
CA PHE A 29 -0.60 -5.88 5.94
C PHE A 29 -0.31 -6.26 7.39
N TYR A 30 -1.07 -5.68 8.31
CA TYR A 30 -0.93 -5.87 9.75
C TYR A 30 -2.31 -6.11 10.36
N SER A 31 -2.41 -7.03 11.32
CA SER A 31 -3.67 -7.31 12.00
C SER A 31 -3.45 -7.70 13.47
N THR A 32 -4.32 -7.22 14.35
CA THR A 32 -4.45 -7.67 15.76
C THR A 32 -4.88 -9.13 15.87
N GLN A 33 -5.52 -9.66 14.84
CA GLN A 33 -5.99 -11.05 14.81
C GLN A 33 -4.99 -11.99 14.16
N HIS A 34 -4.96 -13.21 14.67
CA HIS A 34 -4.11 -14.25 14.12
C HIS A 34 -4.76 -14.79 12.85
N LEU A 35 -4.13 -14.49 11.72
CA LEU A 35 -4.56 -14.88 10.38
C LEU A 35 -3.50 -15.80 9.79
N GLU A 36 -3.93 -16.95 9.30
CA GLU A 36 -3.10 -17.90 8.57
C GLU A 36 -2.84 -17.35 7.16
N LEU A 37 -1.69 -16.71 6.97
CA LEU A 37 -1.26 -16.21 5.66
C LEU A 37 -0.30 -17.22 5.00
N PRO A 38 -0.43 -17.45 3.69
CA PRO A 38 0.48 -18.34 2.98
C PRO A 38 1.90 -17.74 2.92
N SER A 39 2.90 -18.60 2.83
CA SER A 39 4.27 -18.18 2.53
C SER A 39 4.33 -17.65 1.10
N LEU A 40 4.85 -16.44 0.93
CA LEU A 40 4.93 -15.78 -0.38
C LEU A 40 6.36 -15.76 -0.92
N PRO A 41 6.53 -15.79 -2.25
CA PRO A 41 7.82 -15.57 -2.88
C PRO A 41 8.34 -14.13 -2.65
N PRO A 42 9.64 -13.86 -2.89
CA PRO A 42 10.24 -12.53 -2.73
C PRO A 42 9.64 -11.43 -3.63
N THR A 43 8.95 -11.85 -4.69
CA THR A 43 8.25 -10.98 -5.65
C THR A 43 6.87 -11.55 -5.88
N VAL A 44 5.84 -10.75 -5.68
CA VAL A 44 4.43 -11.20 -5.70
C VAL A 44 3.65 -10.35 -6.70
N ALA A 45 2.82 -10.98 -7.51
CA ALA A 45 1.94 -10.25 -8.41
C ALA A 45 0.80 -9.59 -7.63
N HIS A 46 0.38 -8.39 -8.01
CA HIS A 46 -0.73 -7.68 -7.36
C HIS A 46 -2.02 -8.51 -7.25
N ASN A 47 -2.33 -9.35 -8.25
CA ASN A 47 -3.49 -10.26 -8.20
C ASN A 47 -3.40 -11.25 -7.03
N ASP A 48 -2.21 -11.81 -6.78
CA ASP A 48 -1.99 -12.72 -5.65
C ASP A 48 -2.11 -11.98 -4.32
N ILE A 49 -1.69 -10.71 -4.26
CA ILE A 49 -1.87 -9.84 -3.08
C ILE A 49 -3.36 -9.61 -2.82
N HIS A 50 -4.13 -9.30 -3.87
CA HIS A 50 -5.58 -9.09 -3.73
C HIS A 50 -6.30 -10.35 -3.27
N HIS A 51 -5.97 -11.52 -3.83
CA HIS A 51 -6.53 -12.80 -3.39
C HIS A 51 -6.17 -13.12 -1.94
N LEU A 52 -4.91 -12.88 -1.53
CA LEU A 52 -4.48 -13.07 -0.16
C LEU A 52 -5.23 -12.14 0.78
N PHE A 53 -5.36 -10.87 0.41
CA PHE A 53 -6.09 -9.88 1.18
C PHE A 53 -7.56 -10.28 1.34
N SER A 54 -8.25 -10.58 0.24
CA SER A 54 -9.65 -11.00 0.25
C SER A 54 -9.87 -12.25 1.11
N ALA A 55 -9.00 -13.25 1.01
CA ALA A 55 -9.07 -14.43 1.87
C ALA A 55 -8.90 -14.05 3.35
N ALA A 56 -7.94 -13.19 3.67
CA ALA A 56 -7.64 -12.76 5.03
C ALA A 56 -8.77 -11.95 5.68
N VAL A 57 -9.54 -11.18 4.90
CA VAL A 57 -10.64 -10.35 5.43
C VAL A 57 -12.03 -10.94 5.24
N SER A 58 -12.17 -12.06 4.52
CA SER A 58 -13.47 -12.69 4.20
C SER A 58 -14.33 -13.06 5.42
N SER A 59 -13.72 -13.29 6.58
CA SER A 59 -14.41 -13.57 7.85
C SER A 59 -14.61 -12.34 8.74
N CYS A 60 -14.16 -11.17 8.26
CA CYS A 60 -14.15 -9.91 8.99
C CYS A 60 -13.50 -10.05 10.36
N PRO A 61 -12.22 -10.45 10.41
CA PRO A 61 -11.57 -10.81 11.65
C PRO A 61 -11.51 -9.65 12.65
N THR A 62 -11.48 -8.42 12.15
CA THR A 62 -11.36 -7.21 12.96
C THR A 62 -12.57 -6.31 12.79
N THR A 63 -12.80 -5.45 13.77
CA THR A 63 -13.87 -4.45 13.73
C THR A 63 -13.46 -3.15 13.06
N GLN A 64 -12.15 -2.91 12.91
CA GLN A 64 -11.60 -1.66 12.40
C GLN A 64 -10.60 -1.92 11.28
N TYR A 65 -10.69 -1.14 10.21
CA TYR A 65 -9.80 -1.27 9.07
C TYR A 65 -9.20 0.08 8.71
N ALA A 66 -7.89 0.14 8.46
CA ALA A 66 -7.26 1.26 7.76
C ALA A 66 -6.69 0.77 6.43
N VAL A 67 -7.00 1.49 5.37
CA VAL A 67 -6.38 1.33 4.06
C VAL A 67 -5.67 2.64 3.74
N ILE A 68 -4.34 2.56 3.73
CA ILE A 68 -3.47 3.70 3.44
C ILE A 68 -2.91 3.52 2.04
N PHE A 69 -2.98 4.56 1.22
CA PHE A 69 -2.41 4.57 -0.11
C PHE A 69 -1.28 5.59 -0.21
N GLN A 70 -0.08 5.16 -0.62
CA GLN A 70 1.04 6.05 -0.91
C GLN A 70 1.52 5.95 -2.38
N PRO A 71 1.27 6.99 -3.20
CA PRO A 71 1.82 7.06 -4.56
C PRO A 71 3.29 7.50 -4.57
N GLY A 72 4.00 7.17 -5.65
CA GLY A 72 5.39 7.57 -5.92
C GLY A 72 6.46 6.76 -5.18
N VAL A 73 6.09 5.63 -4.56
CA VAL A 73 6.99 4.80 -3.75
C VAL A 73 7.31 3.49 -4.44
N SER A 74 8.60 3.24 -4.61
CA SER A 74 9.14 2.05 -5.24
C SER A 74 9.84 1.14 -4.22
N SER A 75 10.15 -0.09 -4.62
CA SER A 75 10.92 -1.01 -3.76
C SER A 75 12.33 -0.50 -3.50
N SER A 76 12.93 0.21 -4.45
CA SER A 76 14.29 0.75 -4.33
C SER A 76 14.39 1.87 -3.29
N ASP A 77 13.27 2.49 -2.95
CA ASP A 77 13.16 3.39 -1.80
C ASP A 77 13.39 2.67 -0.45
N TYR A 78 13.43 1.33 -0.41
CA TYR A 78 13.66 0.54 0.82
C TYR A 78 14.88 -0.39 0.76
N ASP A 79 15.74 -0.27 -0.25
CA ASP A 79 16.89 -1.17 -0.49
C ASP A 79 18.01 -1.10 0.58
N HIS A 80 18.11 -0.01 1.35
CA HIS A 80 19.30 0.28 2.17
C HIS A 80 19.02 0.75 3.60
N GLU A 81 17.81 1.16 3.88
CA GLU A 81 17.35 1.36 5.23
C GLU A 81 16.13 0.46 5.35
N GLU A 82 16.14 -0.47 6.31
CA GLU A 82 14.87 -0.95 6.83
C GLU A 82 14.11 0.32 7.10
N ASN A 83 12.96 0.50 6.45
CA ASN A 83 11.72 0.66 7.18
C ASN A 83 10.48 0.91 6.30
N LEU A 84 9.57 -0.08 6.15
CA LEU A 84 8.30 -0.07 5.40
C LEU A 84 7.08 0.03 6.33
N LEU A 85 7.05 1.08 7.14
CA LEU A 85 6.41 1.11 8.45
C LEU A 85 7.00 0.12 9.48
N THR A 86 8.16 -0.47 9.20
CA THR A 86 9.34 -0.10 10.04
C THR A 86 9.44 -0.89 11.35
N PRO A 87 9.26 -0.32 12.55
CA PRO A 87 8.72 -1.08 13.65
C PRO A 87 7.37 -0.50 14.01
N PHE A 88 6.40 -0.68 13.10
CA PHE A 88 4.98 -0.44 13.34
C PHE A 88 4.51 -1.18 14.59
N LEU A 89 5.34 -2.13 15.06
CA LEU A 89 5.18 -2.83 16.31
C LEU A 89 6.28 -2.74 17.37
N ALA A 90 7.35 -1.96 17.26
CA ALA A 90 8.33 -1.99 18.38
C ALA A 90 7.81 -1.30 19.65
N SER A 91 6.56 -0.80 19.65
CA SER A 91 5.82 -0.55 20.88
C SER A 91 5.17 -1.86 21.35
N PRO A 92 5.37 -2.31 22.60
CA PRO A 92 4.67 -3.47 23.17
C PRO A 92 3.13 -3.34 23.20
N GLU A 93 2.59 -2.18 22.79
CA GLU A 93 1.15 -1.89 22.76
C GLU A 93 0.47 -2.20 21.41
N SER A 94 1.22 -2.34 20.33
CA SER A 94 0.65 -2.77 19.06
C SER A 94 0.42 -4.28 19.11
N GLN A 95 -0.75 -4.70 19.53
CA GLN A 95 -1.13 -6.11 19.72
C GLN A 95 -1.28 -6.89 18.40
N THR A 96 -0.57 -6.52 17.32
CA THR A 96 -0.70 -7.22 16.04
C THR A 96 -0.05 -8.58 16.10
N THR A 97 -0.82 -9.59 15.76
CA THR A 97 -0.40 -10.99 15.76
C THR A 97 -0.05 -11.49 14.36
N THR A 98 -0.59 -10.85 13.31
CA THR A 98 -0.25 -11.14 11.92
C THR A 98 0.42 -9.95 11.25
N ASN A 99 1.56 -10.23 10.62
CA ASN A 99 2.37 -9.26 9.88
C ASN A 99 2.79 -9.84 8.53
N LEU A 100 2.50 -9.13 7.46
CA LEU A 100 2.95 -9.46 6.12
C LEU A 100 3.55 -8.22 5.46
N ARG A 101 4.75 -8.37 4.93
CA ARG A 101 5.45 -7.33 4.18
C ARG A 101 5.91 -7.93 2.86
N ILE A 102 5.54 -7.27 1.77
CA ILE A 102 5.94 -7.63 0.41
C ILE A 102 6.72 -6.44 -0.11
N LEU A 103 8.03 -6.56 -0.22
CA LEU A 103 8.86 -5.46 -0.71
C LEU A 103 8.67 -5.26 -2.21
N ASN A 104 8.61 -6.35 -2.98
CA ASN A 104 8.50 -6.30 -4.44
C ASN A 104 7.12 -6.78 -4.90
N ALA A 105 6.11 -5.92 -4.90
CA ALA A 105 4.87 -6.22 -5.61
C ALA A 105 4.97 -5.74 -7.06
N THR A 106 4.59 -6.60 -8.01
CA THR A 106 4.55 -6.25 -9.44
C THR A 106 3.15 -5.83 -9.88
N GLY A 107 3.09 -4.76 -10.66
CA GLY A 107 1.84 -4.13 -11.10
C GLY A 107 1.24 -3.23 -10.03
N GLN A 108 0.00 -2.78 -10.27
CA GLN A 108 -0.68 -1.86 -9.37
C GLN A 108 -1.70 -2.62 -8.52
N VAL A 109 -1.59 -2.49 -7.20
CA VAL A 109 -2.62 -2.99 -6.29
C VAL A 109 -3.87 -2.12 -6.44
N ASP A 110 -5.00 -2.75 -6.72
CA ASP A 110 -6.30 -2.07 -6.79
C ASP A 110 -6.79 -1.69 -5.40
N VAL A 111 -6.44 -0.47 -4.97
CA VAL A 111 -6.82 0.10 -3.69
C VAL A 111 -8.34 0.20 -3.55
N VAL A 112 -9.04 0.54 -4.65
CA VAL A 112 -10.50 0.64 -4.66
C VAL A 112 -11.11 -0.75 -4.48
N GLY A 113 -10.57 -1.75 -5.17
CA GLY A 113 -10.90 -3.15 -4.97
C GLY A 113 -10.69 -3.62 -3.52
N VAL A 114 -9.56 -3.28 -2.90
CA VAL A 114 -9.27 -3.60 -1.48
C VAL A 114 -10.32 -2.99 -0.55
N VAL A 115 -10.62 -1.70 -0.69
CA VAL A 115 -11.65 -1.04 0.14
C VAL A 115 -13.01 -1.67 -0.11
N ASN A 116 -13.38 -1.91 -1.37
CA ASN A 116 -14.64 -2.54 -1.72
C ASN A 116 -14.78 -3.95 -1.16
N THR A 117 -13.72 -4.74 -1.14
CA THR A 117 -13.73 -6.07 -0.50
C THR A 117 -14.07 -5.96 0.99
N ILE A 118 -13.43 -5.04 1.72
CA ILE A 118 -13.75 -4.81 3.14
C ILE A 118 -15.22 -4.41 3.30
N LEU A 119 -15.69 -3.46 2.48
CA LEU A 119 -17.06 -3.00 2.58
C LEU A 119 -18.05 -4.13 2.27
N MET A 120 -17.89 -4.83 1.16
CA MET A 120 -18.83 -5.87 0.75
C MET A 120 -18.85 -7.05 1.74
N ASP A 121 -17.69 -7.48 2.22
CA ASP A 121 -17.60 -8.64 3.11
C ASP A 121 -17.95 -8.25 4.56
N CYS A 122 -17.63 -7.03 5.01
CA CYS A 122 -17.72 -6.65 6.42
C CYS A 122 -18.82 -5.65 6.79
N LEU A 123 -19.53 -5.04 5.83
CA LEU A 123 -20.69 -4.19 6.13
C LEU A 123 -21.77 -4.97 6.89
N HIS A 124 -22.01 -6.23 6.53
CA HIS A 124 -22.98 -7.07 7.23
C HIS A 124 -22.50 -7.55 8.61
N HIS A 125 -21.20 -7.43 8.89
CA HIS A 125 -20.57 -7.81 10.15
C HIS A 125 -20.47 -6.66 11.16
N GLY A 126 -21.14 -5.53 10.88
CA GLY A 126 -21.34 -4.46 11.84
C GLY A 126 -20.48 -3.22 11.62
N ILE A 127 -19.73 -3.12 10.50
CA ILE A 127 -19.13 -1.84 10.07
C ILE A 127 -20.24 -0.81 9.86
N LYS A 128 -20.15 0.31 10.58
CA LYS A 128 -21.16 1.38 10.60
C LYS A 128 -20.71 2.66 9.91
N LYS A 129 -19.42 2.81 9.66
CA LYS A 129 -18.84 4.06 9.17
C LYS A 129 -17.68 3.82 8.21
N VAL A 130 -17.66 4.59 7.14
CA VAL A 130 -16.50 4.73 6.26
C VAL A 130 -16.03 6.17 6.33
N GLU A 131 -14.76 6.38 6.64
CA GLU A 131 -14.13 7.69 6.65
C GLU A 131 -13.07 7.77 5.56
N THR A 132 -13.10 8.86 4.80
CA THR A 132 -12.05 9.18 3.82
C THR A 132 -11.29 10.39 4.29
N LEU A 133 -9.98 10.21 4.47
CA LEU A 133 -9.06 11.26 4.85
C LEU A 133 -8.28 11.69 3.61
N ASP A 134 -8.64 12.85 3.08
CA ASP A 134 -7.83 13.51 2.05
C ASP A 134 -6.67 14.22 2.75
N THR A 135 -5.46 13.69 2.59
CA THR A 135 -4.27 14.19 3.30
C THR A 135 -3.43 15.14 2.44
N GLY A 136 -4.05 15.75 1.40
CA GLY A 136 -3.43 16.73 0.49
C GLY A 136 -2.66 17.86 1.18
N GLU A 137 -2.95 18.14 2.45
CA GLU A 137 -1.98 18.68 3.41
C GLU A 137 -2.04 17.86 4.70
N LEU A 138 -0.90 17.73 5.38
CA LEU A 138 -0.71 17.01 6.64
C LEU A 138 -1.42 17.76 7.79
N VAL A 139 -2.74 17.90 7.71
CA VAL A 139 -3.59 18.55 8.69
C VAL A 139 -4.07 17.50 9.67
N VAL A 140 -3.37 17.39 10.79
CA VAL A 140 -3.87 16.70 11.98
C VAL A 140 -4.95 17.60 12.59
N ALA A 141 -6.16 17.55 12.03
CA ALA A 141 -7.32 18.09 12.73
C ALA A 141 -7.58 17.19 13.96
N PRO A 142 -7.95 17.74 15.13
CA PRO A 142 -8.36 16.92 16.26
C PRO A 142 -9.68 16.26 15.87
N LEU A 143 -9.58 15.04 15.37
CA LEU A 143 -10.71 14.22 14.98
C LEU A 143 -11.44 13.83 16.27
N SER A 144 -12.73 14.14 16.30
CA SER A 144 -13.57 13.99 17.49
C SER A 144 -13.44 12.58 18.06
N ALA A 145 -13.13 12.45 19.36
CA ALA A 145 -12.90 11.20 20.11
C ALA A 145 -14.13 10.27 20.23
N THR A 146 -15.05 10.37 19.26
CA THR A 146 -16.23 9.53 19.05
C THR A 146 -16.03 8.68 17.79
N THR A 147 -14.83 8.13 17.63
CA THR A 147 -14.53 7.14 16.61
C THR A 147 -15.45 5.94 16.82
N VAL A 148 -16.24 5.62 15.80
CA VAL A 148 -17.14 4.46 15.84
C VAL A 148 -16.27 3.21 15.77
N ARG A 149 -16.36 2.35 16.79
CA ARG A 149 -15.57 1.11 16.91
C ARG A 149 -15.66 0.17 15.71
N GLU A 150 -16.68 0.32 14.88
CA GLU A 150 -16.82 -0.46 13.65
C GLU A 150 -16.68 0.45 12.43
N SER A 151 -15.44 0.69 12.01
CA SER A 151 -15.13 1.67 10.98
C SER A 151 -14.06 1.23 9.98
N VAL A 152 -14.16 1.77 8.77
CA VAL A 152 -13.15 1.66 7.72
C VAL A 152 -12.61 3.06 7.44
N ILE A 153 -11.30 3.23 7.54
CA ILE A 153 -10.60 4.46 7.23
C ILE A 153 -9.83 4.24 5.94
N TYR A 154 -10.06 5.12 4.98
CA TYR A 154 -9.22 5.22 3.79
C TYR A 154 -8.45 6.53 3.83
N ALA A 155 -7.13 6.48 3.71
CA ALA A 155 -6.30 7.68 3.61
C ALA A 155 -5.36 7.61 2.40
N ALA A 156 -5.43 8.61 1.53
CA ALA A 156 -4.51 8.77 0.42
C ALA A 156 -3.44 9.79 0.82
N MET A 157 -2.18 9.36 0.85
CA MET A 157 -1.02 10.19 1.17
C MET A 157 -0.55 11.00 -0.04
N PRO A 158 0.09 12.16 0.17
CA PRO A 158 0.72 12.89 -0.91
C PRO A 158 1.74 12.01 -1.66
N PRO A 159 1.85 12.14 -3.00
CA PRO A 159 2.82 11.39 -3.77
C PRO A 159 4.22 11.73 -3.32
N LEU A 160 5.09 10.71 -3.28
CA LEU A 160 6.52 10.93 -3.09
C LEU A 160 7.11 11.48 -4.39
N GLU A 161 7.44 12.78 -4.38
CA GLU A 161 7.89 13.51 -5.58
C GLU A 161 9.10 12.85 -6.27
N ASP A 162 9.02 12.77 -7.59
CA ASP A 162 10.12 12.33 -8.43
C ASP A 162 11.24 13.38 -8.49
N GLY A 163 12.46 12.91 -8.72
CA GLY A 163 13.64 13.78 -8.82
C GLY A 163 14.18 14.31 -7.48
N LEU A 164 13.49 14.08 -6.36
CA LEU A 164 14.04 14.31 -5.03
C LEU A 164 15.35 13.51 -4.82
N ARG A 165 16.30 14.10 -4.10
CA ARG A 165 17.53 13.36 -3.75
C ARG A 165 17.17 12.18 -2.85
N LYS A 166 17.92 11.09 -2.94
CA LYS A 166 17.72 9.89 -2.10
C LYS A 166 17.47 10.22 -0.62
N ARG A 167 18.29 11.11 -0.03
CA ARG A 167 18.12 11.53 1.37
C ARG A 167 16.79 12.26 1.63
N GLU A 168 16.34 13.10 0.71
CA GLU A 168 15.08 13.85 0.80
C GLU A 168 13.87 12.92 0.67
N ARG A 169 13.94 11.97 -0.28
CA ARG A 169 12.95 10.88 -0.41
C ARG A 169 12.81 10.09 0.89
N GLN A 170 13.94 9.64 1.46
CA GLN A 170 13.95 8.92 2.74
C GLN A 170 13.37 9.74 3.90
N MET A 171 13.70 11.04 4.00
CA MET A 171 13.14 11.90 5.05
C MET A 171 11.62 12.07 4.91
N THR A 172 11.13 12.17 3.68
CA THR A 172 9.71 12.30 3.36
C THR A 172 8.96 11.01 3.67
N LEU A 173 9.50 9.86 3.25
CA LEU A 173 8.97 8.53 3.62
C LEU A 173 8.84 8.37 5.12
N ARG A 174 9.91 8.64 5.89
CA ARG A 174 9.86 8.57 7.36
C ARG A 174 8.82 9.53 7.98
N ARG A 175 8.44 10.61 7.30
CA ARG A 175 7.39 11.53 7.77
C ARG A 175 6.01 10.94 7.50
N HIS A 176 5.78 10.42 6.30
CA HIS A 176 4.56 9.72 5.93
C HIS A 176 4.33 8.52 6.86
N GLU A 177 5.39 7.78 7.15
CA GLU A 177 5.31 6.64 8.04
C GLU A 177 4.90 7.00 9.47
N ARG A 178 5.47 8.07 10.02
CA ARG A 178 5.05 8.61 11.33
C ARG A 178 3.62 9.14 11.33
N TYR A 179 3.13 9.62 10.19
CA TYR A 179 1.75 10.04 10.05
C TYR A 179 0.80 8.83 10.13
N VAL A 180 1.11 7.73 9.43
CA VAL A 180 0.32 6.49 9.52
C VAL A 180 0.32 5.92 10.94
N GLN A 181 1.45 5.96 11.63
CA GLN A 181 1.53 5.55 13.03
C GLN A 181 0.55 6.36 13.90
N LYS A 182 0.60 7.69 13.82
CA LYS A 182 -0.31 8.56 14.58
C LYS A 182 -1.76 8.33 14.23
N LEU A 183 -2.06 8.11 12.95
CA LEU A 183 -3.41 7.79 12.51
C LEU A 183 -3.91 6.52 13.19
N VAL A 184 -3.11 5.44 13.22
CA VAL A 184 -3.49 4.21 13.92
C VAL A 184 -3.64 4.41 15.42
N GLU A 185 -2.74 5.16 16.07
CA GLU A 185 -2.82 5.48 17.50
C GLU A 185 -4.08 6.30 17.85
N ASP A 186 -4.39 7.32 17.05
CA ASP A 186 -5.51 8.24 17.28
C ASP A 186 -6.87 7.59 16.99
N TYR A 187 -6.94 6.71 15.98
CA TYR A 187 -8.20 6.09 15.55
C TYR A 187 -8.50 4.75 16.20
N PHE A 188 -7.49 3.88 16.33
CA PHE A 188 -7.69 2.50 16.76
C PHE A 188 -7.14 2.25 18.18
N GLY A 189 -6.24 3.10 18.67
CA GLY A 189 -5.56 2.88 19.94
C GLY A 189 -4.86 1.52 19.96
N SER A 190 -5.08 0.74 21.03
CA SER A 190 -4.60 -0.65 21.18
C SER A 190 -5.67 -1.70 20.88
N GLU A 191 -6.79 -1.30 20.27
CA GLU A 191 -7.95 -2.17 20.04
C GLU A 191 -7.83 -2.98 18.73
N ASP A 192 -8.85 -3.79 18.45
CA ASP A 192 -8.91 -4.74 17.35
C ASP A 192 -8.96 -4.05 15.96
N TYR A 193 -7.89 -4.15 15.16
CA TYR A 193 -7.79 -3.51 13.84
C TYR A 193 -6.94 -4.29 12.82
N THR A 194 -7.18 -3.98 11.55
CA THR A 194 -6.34 -4.37 10.41
C THR A 194 -5.86 -3.13 9.66
N LEU A 195 -4.55 -3.03 9.43
CA LEU A 195 -3.93 -2.00 8.60
C LEU A 195 -3.46 -2.61 7.28
N VAL A 196 -3.85 -1.99 6.18
CA VAL A 196 -3.39 -2.28 4.83
C VAL A 196 -2.65 -1.05 4.31
N TYR A 197 -1.38 -1.21 4.01
CA TYR A 197 -0.54 -0.16 3.45
C TYR A 197 -0.18 -0.51 2.02
N VAL A 198 -0.77 0.24 1.09
CA VAL A 198 -0.63 0.03 -0.34
C VAL A 198 0.24 1.14 -0.91
N THR A 199 1.26 0.78 -1.67
CA THR A 199 2.04 1.78 -2.41
C THR A 199 1.89 1.61 -3.91
N LYS A 200 2.24 2.67 -4.65
CA LYS A 200 2.35 2.64 -6.11
C LYS A 200 3.67 3.29 -6.49
N ALA A 201 4.48 2.60 -7.30
CA ALA A 201 5.69 3.17 -7.87
C ALA A 201 5.34 4.38 -8.75
N ALA A 202 6.25 5.35 -8.85
CA ALA A 202 6.08 6.40 -9.84
C ALA A 202 5.99 5.75 -11.23
N GLU A 203 4.96 6.10 -11.98
CA GLU A 203 4.95 5.76 -13.39
C GLU A 203 6.04 6.61 -14.04
N GLU A 204 7.03 5.96 -14.65
CA GLU A 204 7.87 6.67 -15.62
C GLU A 204 6.86 7.24 -16.62
N GLU A 205 6.76 8.58 -16.72
CA GLU A 205 6.07 9.24 -17.82
C GLU A 205 6.78 8.79 -19.10
N THR A 206 6.40 7.61 -19.59
CA THR A 206 6.62 7.27 -20.98
C THR A 206 5.79 8.31 -21.70
N SER A 207 6.45 9.35 -22.19
CA SER A 207 5.89 10.38 -23.04
C SER A 207 5.46 9.72 -24.35
N ILE A 208 4.39 8.95 -24.29
CA ILE A 208 3.62 8.48 -25.42
C ILE A 208 2.32 9.24 -25.27
N TRP A 209 2.33 10.47 -25.80
CA TRP A 209 1.13 11.20 -26.15
C TRP A 209 0.08 10.23 -26.69
N ASN A 210 -0.99 10.03 -25.95
CA ASN A 210 -2.29 9.65 -26.48
C ASN A 210 -3.35 10.20 -25.53
N GLU A 211 -3.96 11.29 -25.97
CA GLU A 211 -5.25 11.77 -25.49
C GLU A 211 -6.25 10.60 -25.47
N HIS A 212 -6.72 10.25 -24.28
CA HIS A 212 -8.11 9.82 -24.06
C HIS A 212 -8.46 10.17 -22.62
N GLU A 213 -8.99 11.38 -22.45
CA GLU A 213 -9.80 11.72 -21.29
C GLU A 213 -10.95 10.71 -21.21
N VAL A 214 -10.96 9.86 -20.18
CA VAL A 214 -12.16 9.14 -19.77
C VAL A 214 -12.75 9.93 -18.61
N GLY A 215 -13.80 10.68 -18.91
CA GLY A 215 -14.54 11.48 -17.94
C GLY A 215 -15.16 10.59 -16.85
N LEU A 216 -14.77 10.84 -15.61
CA LEU A 216 -15.52 10.41 -14.42
C LEU A 216 -16.64 11.41 -14.17
N GLY A 217 -17.68 11.32 -15.00
CA GLY A 217 -18.97 11.95 -14.80
C GLY A 217 -20.04 10.88 -14.69
N ALA A 218 -20.10 10.19 -13.55
CA ALA A 218 -21.22 9.32 -13.20
C ALA A 218 -21.72 9.73 -11.82
N GLU A 219 -22.69 10.64 -11.83
CA GLU A 219 -23.53 10.95 -10.68
C GLU A 219 -24.24 9.67 -10.23
N VAL A 220 -24.09 9.34 -8.95
CA VAL A 220 -24.88 8.30 -8.29
C VAL A 220 -26.30 8.85 -8.10
N PRO A 221 -27.36 8.21 -8.64
CA PRO A 221 -28.71 8.67 -8.40
C PRO A 221 -29.10 8.43 -6.94
N LEU A 222 -29.39 9.52 -6.23
CA LEU A 222 -30.03 9.47 -4.93
C LEU A 222 -31.46 8.94 -5.10
N VAL A 223 -31.72 7.78 -4.50
CA VAL A 223 -33.08 7.26 -4.33
C VAL A 223 -33.84 8.20 -3.40
N GLN A 224 -34.77 8.97 -3.96
CA GLN A 224 -35.82 9.64 -3.19
C GLN A 224 -36.83 8.59 -2.74
N ASN A 225 -36.95 8.39 -1.42
CA ASN A 225 -38.07 7.68 -0.83
C ASN A 225 -39.23 8.67 -0.68
N ASP A 226 -40.33 8.40 -1.40
CA ASP A 226 -41.67 8.85 -1.04
C ASP A 226 -42.30 7.87 -0.04
#